data_AF-A0A2V5N0Y7-F1
#
_entry.id   AF-A0A2V5N0Y7-F1
#
_cell.length_a   1.000
_cell.length_b   1.000
_cell.length_c   1.000
_cell.angle_alpha   90.00
_cell.angle_beta   90.00
_cell.angle_gamma   90.00
#
_symmetry.space_group_name_H-M   'P 1'
#
loop_
_entity.id
_entity.type
_entity.pdbx_description
1 polymer ?
#
loop_
_entity_poly.entity_id
_entity_poly.type
_entity_poly.pdbx_seq_one_letter_code
_entity_poly.pdbx_strand_id
1 'polypeptide(L)'
;MTAGAFSRRESFVMKLLLGAFALFLSGDLSPAASLEEVANFPNQQITGVSLSKNGRIFVNFPDWSDDHTISVAELIDRQPKAFPNEEWNKPGSPATHFVCVQSVVVDGNDALWVLDPAAPKMQDPVPGGPKLVKIDLKTNHIVQTVPFRRRDRAKEKLPKRCAYRYEYSYRLHHGVGHGCDRRG
;
A
#
# COMPACT_ATOMS: atom_id res chain seq x y z
N MET A 1 52.19 14.78 71.81
CA MET A 1 53.12 13.71 71.38
C MET A 1 52.35 12.40 71.45
N THR A 2 52.32 11.62 70.34
CA THR A 2 52.04 10.16 70.21
C THR A 2 50.80 9.58 70.94
N ALA A 3 49.70 9.24 70.27
CA ALA A 3 49.43 8.03 69.45
C ALA A 3 48.84 6.85 70.26
N GLY A 4 47.88 6.13 69.64
CA GLY A 4 47.46 4.77 70.03
C GLY A 4 45.98 4.66 70.44
N ALA A 5 45.03 4.55 69.50
CA ALA A 5 44.59 3.32 68.81
C ALA A 5 43.63 2.46 69.66
N PHE A 6 42.32 2.66 69.46
CA PHE A 6 41.26 1.77 69.93
C PHE A 6 40.88 0.82 68.79
N SER A 7 41.23 -0.45 68.95
CA SER A 7 40.92 -1.55 68.05
C SER A 7 39.45 -1.91 68.14
N ARG A 8 38.71 -1.80 67.02
CA ARG A 8 37.39 -2.42 66.86
C ARG A 8 37.48 -3.47 65.75
N ARG A 9 37.21 -4.70 66.16
CA ARG A 9 36.90 -5.83 65.30
C ARG A 9 35.64 -5.54 64.48
N GLU A 10 35.50 -6.37 63.44
CA GLU A 10 34.28 -6.74 62.70
C GLU A 10 34.15 -6.17 61.27
N SER A 11 33.90 -7.10 60.34
CA SER A 11 33.47 -6.95 58.94
C SER A 11 34.54 -6.72 57.86
N PHE A 12 35.37 -7.73 57.63
CA PHE A 12 36.23 -7.88 56.45
C PHE A 12 35.52 -8.73 55.36
N VAL A 13 34.40 -8.27 54.80
CA VAL A 13 33.84 -8.85 53.54
C VAL A 13 33.21 -7.74 52.70
N MET A 14 34.03 -6.79 52.24
CA MET A 14 33.66 -5.96 51.09
C MET A 14 34.92 -5.43 50.41
N LYS A 15 35.72 -6.34 49.86
CA LYS A 15 36.76 -6.03 48.88
C LYS A 15 36.42 -6.73 47.58
N LEU A 16 36.73 -6.05 46.48
CA LEU A 16 36.51 -6.36 45.07
C LEU A 16 35.13 -6.01 44.50
N LEU A 17 35.11 -4.89 43.78
CA LEU A 17 34.69 -4.72 42.38
C LEU A 17 34.76 -3.21 42.08
N LEU A 18 35.97 -2.63 42.03
CA LEU A 18 36.61 -2.20 40.79
C LEU A 18 35.67 -2.12 39.57
N GLY A 19 35.33 -0.89 39.20
CA GLY A 19 35.22 -0.35 37.85
C GLY A 19 34.79 -1.28 36.71
N ALA A 20 33.49 -1.32 36.43
CA ALA A 20 32.94 -1.58 35.10
C ALA A 20 31.42 -1.33 35.10
N PHE A 21 30.97 -0.09 35.35
CA PHE A 21 29.56 0.25 35.13
C PHE A 21 29.39 1.68 34.60
N ALA A 22 30.21 2.03 33.60
CA ALA A 22 30.03 3.24 32.83
C ALA A 22 30.34 2.93 31.36
N LEU A 23 29.52 2.08 30.73
CA LEU A 23 29.62 1.83 29.29
C LEU A 23 28.39 1.14 28.70
N PHE A 24 27.17 1.47 29.13
CA PHE A 24 25.96 1.09 28.36
C PHE A 24 24.87 2.15 28.54
N LEU A 25 24.99 3.27 27.84
CA LEU A 25 23.88 4.15 27.50
C LEU A 25 24.28 5.05 26.31
N SER A 26 24.77 4.42 25.24
CA SER A 26 24.62 4.97 23.90
C SER A 26 23.32 4.41 23.35
N GLY A 27 22.19 4.87 23.90
CA GLY A 27 20.92 4.69 23.21
C GLY A 27 20.97 5.57 21.98
N ASP A 28 20.97 4.98 20.79
CA ASP A 28 20.73 5.72 19.55
C ASP A 28 19.36 6.40 19.67
N LEU A 29 19.37 7.70 20.02
CA LEU A 29 18.24 8.59 19.84
C LEU A 29 18.11 8.80 18.33
N SER A 30 17.54 7.82 17.62
CA SER A 30 17.03 8.07 16.27
C SER A 30 16.08 9.26 16.38
N PRO A 31 16.31 10.38 15.65
CA PRO A 31 15.34 11.46 15.59
C PRO A 31 13.95 10.89 15.34
N ALA A 32 13.00 11.26 16.20
CA ALA A 32 11.60 10.89 16.00
C ALA A 32 11.21 11.31 14.58
N ALA A 33 10.76 10.35 13.77
CA ALA A 33 10.34 10.63 12.40
C ALA A 33 9.29 11.74 12.42
N SER A 34 9.61 12.90 11.84
CA SER A 34 8.65 14.00 11.69
C SER A 34 7.69 13.63 10.58
N LEU A 35 6.40 13.56 10.91
CA LEU A 35 5.35 13.39 9.91
C LEU A 35 5.22 14.71 9.11
N GLU A 36 5.32 14.61 7.80
CA GLU A 36 5.04 15.69 6.87
C GLU A 36 3.70 15.41 6.17
N GLU A 37 2.80 16.40 6.20
CA GLU A 37 1.60 16.35 5.38
C GLU A 37 1.95 16.67 3.93
N VAL A 38 1.83 15.66 3.06
CA VAL A 38 2.17 15.79 1.63
C VAL A 38 0.96 16.23 0.79
N ALA A 39 -0.25 15.83 1.16
CA ALA A 39 -1.50 16.26 0.52
C ALA A 39 -2.71 16.02 1.43
N ASN A 40 -3.79 16.78 1.19
CA ASN A 40 -5.05 16.71 1.93
C ASN A 40 -6.23 16.61 0.96
N PHE A 41 -7.17 15.68 1.20
CA PHE A 41 -8.36 15.49 0.39
C PHE A 41 -9.61 15.52 1.29
N PRO A 42 -10.09 16.70 1.71
CA PRO A 42 -11.10 16.80 2.77
C PRO A 42 -12.48 16.28 2.33
N ASN A 43 -12.78 16.34 1.03
CA ASN A 43 -14.07 15.97 0.46
C ASN A 43 -14.02 14.69 -0.38
N GLN A 44 -12.84 14.08 -0.56
CA GLN A 44 -12.66 12.92 -1.41
C GLN A 44 -12.03 11.79 -0.62
N GLN A 45 -12.56 10.58 -0.82
CA GLN A 45 -11.96 9.38 -0.25
C GLN A 45 -10.90 8.85 -1.22
N ILE A 46 -9.69 8.62 -0.72
CA ILE A 46 -8.67 7.85 -1.43
C ILE A 46 -8.59 6.44 -0.84
N THR A 47 -8.24 5.45 -1.65
CA THR A 47 -8.04 4.06 -1.18
C THR A 47 -6.62 3.54 -1.36
N GLY A 48 -5.76 4.29 -2.06
CA GLY A 48 -4.40 3.89 -2.34
C GLY A 48 -3.46 5.07 -2.52
N VAL A 49 -2.24 4.89 -2.03
CA VAL A 49 -1.08 5.75 -2.27
C VAL A 49 0.06 4.83 -2.71
N SER A 50 0.81 5.23 -3.73
CA SER A 50 2.01 4.51 -4.16
C SER A 50 3.14 5.46 -4.51
N LEU A 51 4.37 5.04 -4.25
CA LEU A 51 5.57 5.81 -4.53
C LEU A 51 6.40 5.12 -5.61
N SER A 52 6.80 5.89 -6.60
CA SER A 52 7.80 5.45 -7.57
C SER A 52 9.21 5.52 -7.01
N LYS A 53 10.16 4.91 -7.73
CA LYS A 53 11.58 4.92 -7.35
C LYS A 53 12.20 6.31 -7.35
N ASN A 54 11.67 7.23 -8.14
CA ASN A 54 12.14 8.62 -8.20
C ASN A 54 11.28 9.58 -7.36
N GLY A 55 10.43 9.05 -6.47
CA GLY A 55 9.70 9.85 -5.49
C GLY A 55 8.39 10.47 -5.98
N ARG A 56 7.96 10.19 -7.22
CA ARG A 56 6.60 10.56 -7.67
C ARG A 56 5.57 9.78 -6.86
N ILE A 57 4.50 10.46 -6.47
CA ILE A 57 3.44 9.92 -5.63
C ILE A 57 2.17 9.78 -6.46
N PHE A 58 1.55 8.61 -6.40
CA PHE A 58 0.31 8.30 -7.09
C PHE A 58 -0.79 7.99 -6.10
N VAL A 59 -1.98 8.50 -6.37
CA VAL A 59 -3.18 8.29 -5.56
C VAL A 59 -4.33 7.87 -6.43
N ASN A 60 -5.29 7.16 -5.87
CA ASN A 60 -6.54 6.83 -6.57
C ASN A 60 -7.76 7.22 -5.74
N PHE A 61 -8.82 7.59 -6.46
CA PHE A 61 -10.12 7.93 -5.89
C PHE A 61 -11.15 7.01 -6.55
N PRO A 62 -11.83 6.13 -5.79
CA PRO A 62 -12.92 5.34 -6.35
C PRO A 62 -14.16 6.21 -6.60
N ASP A 63 -14.93 5.88 -7.63
CA ASP A 63 -16.20 6.54 -7.93
C ASP A 63 -17.29 6.10 -6.92
N TRP A 64 -17.23 6.63 -5.70
CA TRP A 64 -18.19 6.35 -4.63
C TRP A 64 -19.11 7.54 -4.30
N SER A 65 -18.73 8.77 -4.66
CA SER A 65 -19.47 10.02 -4.39
C SER A 65 -19.78 10.80 -5.67
N ASP A 66 -20.84 11.61 -5.67
CA ASP A 66 -21.38 12.22 -6.91
C ASP A 66 -20.47 13.32 -7.49
N ASP A 67 -19.51 13.77 -6.69
CA ASP A 67 -18.45 14.72 -7.03
C ASP A 67 -17.15 14.05 -7.50
N HIS A 68 -17.20 12.76 -7.86
CA HIS A 68 -16.06 12.05 -8.44
C HIS A 68 -15.60 12.70 -9.76
N THR A 69 -14.29 12.96 -9.87
CA THR A 69 -13.71 13.70 -11.01
C THR A 69 -12.43 13.09 -11.55
N ILE A 70 -11.61 12.47 -10.72
CA ILE A 70 -10.31 11.89 -11.10
C ILE A 70 -10.22 10.50 -10.48
N SER A 71 -9.95 9.47 -11.28
CA SER A 71 -9.79 8.10 -10.76
C SER A 71 -8.36 7.80 -10.32
N VAL A 72 -7.37 8.28 -11.06
CA VAL A 72 -5.94 8.13 -10.75
C VAL A 72 -5.24 9.45 -10.96
N ALA A 73 -4.46 9.87 -9.98
CA ALA A 73 -3.67 11.08 -10.04
C ALA A 73 -2.20 10.84 -9.67
N GLU A 74 -1.33 11.63 -10.27
CA GLU A 74 0.00 11.91 -9.72
C GLU A 74 -0.08 13.20 -8.88
N LEU A 75 0.61 13.24 -7.74
CA LEU A 75 0.76 14.48 -6.98
C LEU A 75 1.92 15.30 -7.53
N ILE A 76 1.60 16.43 -8.16
CA ILE A 76 2.57 17.43 -8.63
C ILE A 76 2.35 18.68 -7.79
N ASP A 77 3.41 19.18 -7.14
CA ASP A 77 3.32 20.34 -6.23
C ASP A 77 2.21 20.17 -5.17
N ARG A 78 2.09 18.94 -4.64
CA ARG A 78 1.06 18.53 -3.66
C ARG A 78 -0.38 18.60 -4.17
N GLN A 79 -0.60 18.79 -5.48
CA GLN A 79 -1.91 18.82 -6.11
C GLN A 79 -2.14 17.58 -6.98
N PRO A 80 -3.35 17.00 -6.97
CA PRO A 80 -3.67 15.86 -7.82
C PRO A 80 -3.78 16.28 -9.28
N LYS A 81 -3.00 15.64 -10.15
CA LYS A 81 -3.07 15.78 -11.60
C LYS A 81 -3.45 14.45 -12.23
N ALA A 82 -4.48 14.46 -13.09
CA ALA A 82 -4.98 13.25 -13.75
C ALA A 82 -3.85 12.47 -14.45
N PHE A 83 -3.78 11.17 -14.15
CA PHE A 83 -2.74 10.27 -14.62
C PHE A 83 -3.36 8.99 -15.22
N PRO A 84 -2.81 8.41 -16.32
CA PRO A 84 -1.65 8.87 -17.10
C PRO A 84 -1.92 10.15 -17.91
N ASN A 85 -3.19 10.47 -18.13
CA ASN A 85 -3.66 11.69 -18.77
C ASN A 85 -5.11 11.94 -18.37
N GLU A 86 -5.65 13.08 -18.80
CA GLU A 86 -7.05 13.44 -18.56
C GLU A 86 -8.02 12.47 -19.22
N GLU A 87 -7.71 11.96 -20.43
CA GLU A 87 -8.62 11.13 -21.21
C GLU A 87 -9.01 9.87 -20.45
N TRP A 88 -8.04 9.17 -19.87
CA TRP A 88 -8.31 7.97 -19.07
C TRP A 88 -9.14 8.21 -17.82
N ASN A 89 -9.19 9.46 -17.33
CA ASN A 89 -9.96 9.84 -16.15
C ASN A 89 -11.36 10.38 -16.48
N LYS A 90 -11.69 10.59 -17.76
CA LYS A 90 -13.01 11.03 -18.20
C LYS A 90 -13.97 9.84 -18.32
N PRO A 91 -15.29 10.07 -18.21
CA PRO A 91 -16.28 9.07 -18.57
C PRO A 91 -16.11 8.63 -20.03
N GLY A 92 -16.10 7.31 -20.27
CA GLY A 92 -15.90 6.77 -21.61
C GLY A 92 -16.06 5.26 -21.66
N SER A 93 -15.52 4.64 -22.72
CA SER A 93 -15.55 3.17 -22.86
C SER A 93 -14.88 2.50 -21.65
N PRO A 94 -15.56 1.58 -20.94
CA PRO A 94 -15.01 0.90 -19.76
C PRO A 94 -13.73 0.10 -20.05
N ALA A 95 -13.49 -0.27 -21.30
CA ALA A 95 -12.29 -0.98 -21.73
C ALA A 95 -11.03 -0.09 -21.81
N THR A 96 -11.22 1.22 -22.00
CA THR A 96 -10.13 2.19 -22.27
C THR A 96 -10.15 3.42 -21.37
N HIS A 97 -11.01 3.44 -20.36
CA HIS A 97 -11.13 4.51 -19.36
C HIS A 97 -11.20 3.89 -17.97
N PHE A 98 -10.79 4.64 -16.96
CA PHE A 98 -11.03 4.28 -15.58
C PHE A 98 -12.51 4.45 -15.24
N VAL A 99 -13.03 3.50 -14.46
CA VAL A 99 -14.43 3.50 -14.03
C VAL A 99 -14.51 3.70 -12.52
N CYS A 100 -13.90 2.81 -11.73
CA CYS A 100 -13.92 2.91 -10.28
C CYS A 100 -12.66 2.24 -9.70
N VAL A 101 -11.52 2.91 -9.83
CA VAL A 101 -10.21 2.40 -9.39
C VAL A 101 -10.18 2.24 -7.88
N GLN A 102 -9.71 1.07 -7.42
CA GLN A 102 -9.62 0.77 -5.98
C GLN A 102 -8.18 0.65 -5.47
N SER A 103 -7.19 0.42 -6.33
CA SER A 103 -5.81 0.29 -5.89
C SER A 103 -4.82 0.71 -6.98
N VAL A 104 -3.74 1.33 -6.53
CA VAL A 104 -2.57 1.67 -7.31
C VAL A 104 -1.31 1.17 -6.60
N VAL A 105 -0.42 0.51 -7.34
CA VAL A 105 0.84 -0.06 -6.81
C VAL A 105 1.95 0.10 -7.83
N VAL A 106 3.06 0.72 -7.44
CA VAL A 106 4.29 0.72 -8.24
C VAL A 106 5.05 -0.58 -8.00
N ASP A 107 5.43 -1.26 -9.08
CA ASP A 107 6.22 -2.49 -9.03
C ASP A 107 7.73 -2.24 -8.99
N GLY A 108 8.50 -3.33 -8.82
CA GLY A 108 9.97 -3.28 -8.79
C GLY A 108 10.63 -2.83 -10.09
N ASN A 109 9.90 -2.65 -11.19
CA ASN A 109 10.39 -2.12 -12.47
C ASN A 109 9.97 -0.66 -12.69
N ASP A 110 9.42 0.00 -11.67
CA ASP A 110 8.91 1.38 -11.74
C ASP A 110 7.72 1.51 -12.71
N ALA A 111 6.87 0.49 -12.79
CA ALA A 111 5.59 0.57 -13.48
C ALA A 111 4.44 0.67 -12.48
N LEU A 112 3.47 1.54 -12.76
CA LEU A 112 2.25 1.69 -11.96
C LEU A 112 1.20 0.67 -12.44
N TRP A 113 0.80 -0.20 -11.52
CA TRP A 113 -0.34 -1.09 -11.69
C TRP A 113 -1.59 -0.46 -11.10
N VAL A 114 -2.66 -0.42 -11.88
CA VAL A 114 -3.96 0.15 -11.51
C VAL A 114 -5.01 -0.95 -11.56
N LEU A 115 -5.61 -1.26 -10.42
CA LEU A 115 -6.74 -2.19 -10.31
C LEU A 115 -8.06 -1.42 -10.38
N ASP A 116 -8.84 -1.69 -11.43
CA ASP A 116 -10.16 -1.10 -11.65
C ASP A 116 -11.23 -2.21 -11.67
N PRO A 117 -11.89 -2.48 -10.53
CA PRO A 117 -13.04 -3.39 -10.48
C PRO A 117 -14.28 -2.87 -11.20
N ALA A 118 -14.29 -1.59 -11.61
CA ALA A 118 -15.38 -0.94 -12.34
C ALA A 118 -16.76 -1.05 -11.67
N ALA A 119 -16.79 -0.97 -10.33
CA ALA A 119 -18.01 -1.08 -9.50
C ALA A 119 -18.34 0.28 -8.84
N PRO A 120 -18.81 1.28 -9.62
CA PRO A 120 -19.12 2.61 -9.09
C PRO A 120 -20.23 2.52 -8.04
N LYS A 121 -20.16 3.38 -7.02
CA LYS A 121 -21.11 3.44 -5.91
C LYS A 121 -21.29 2.10 -5.17
N MET A 122 -20.26 1.25 -5.21
CA MET A 122 -20.31 -0.12 -4.68
C MET A 122 -21.44 -0.99 -5.29
N GLN A 123 -21.85 -0.68 -6.51
CA GLN A 123 -22.84 -1.44 -7.27
C GLN A 123 -22.18 -2.59 -8.05
N ASP A 124 -22.97 -3.27 -8.88
CA ASP A 124 -22.44 -4.30 -9.76
C ASP A 124 -21.40 -3.73 -10.73
N PRO A 125 -20.34 -4.49 -11.06
CA PRO A 125 -19.34 -4.06 -12.02
C PRO A 125 -19.94 -3.74 -13.39
N VAL A 126 -19.51 -2.63 -13.98
CA VAL A 126 -19.86 -2.24 -15.34
C VAL A 126 -19.38 -3.33 -16.32
N PRO A 127 -20.25 -3.88 -17.17
CA PRO A 127 -19.85 -4.92 -18.13
C PRO A 127 -18.65 -4.51 -18.98
N GLY A 128 -17.64 -5.38 -19.02
CA GLY A 128 -16.37 -5.12 -19.74
C GLY A 128 -15.43 -4.10 -19.06
N GLY A 129 -15.82 -3.54 -17.92
CA GLY A 129 -15.03 -2.58 -17.15
C GLY A 129 -13.92 -3.16 -16.28
N PRO A 130 -14.13 -4.30 -15.56
CA PRO A 130 -13.11 -4.86 -14.69
C PRO A 130 -11.79 -5.12 -15.41
N LYS A 131 -10.71 -4.50 -14.94
CA LYS A 131 -9.39 -4.59 -15.57
C LYS A 131 -8.23 -4.30 -14.61
N LEU A 132 -7.06 -4.78 -15.01
CA LEU A 132 -5.77 -4.40 -14.46
C LEU A 132 -4.99 -3.65 -15.55
N VAL A 133 -4.53 -2.43 -15.26
CA VAL A 133 -3.80 -1.59 -16.21
C VAL A 133 -2.36 -1.41 -15.72
N LYS A 134 -1.39 -1.57 -16.61
CA LYS A 134 0.02 -1.29 -16.35
C LYS A 134 0.44 -0.04 -17.11
N ILE A 135 0.99 0.92 -16.39
CA ILE A 135 1.54 2.17 -16.93
C ILE A 135 3.05 2.15 -16.69
N ASP A 136 3.83 2.34 -17.76
CA ASP A 136 5.27 2.60 -17.65
C ASP A 136 5.45 4.03 -17.15
N LEU A 137 6.07 4.23 -15.98
CA LEU A 137 6.26 5.56 -15.41
C LEU A 137 7.37 6.36 -16.09
N LYS A 138 8.26 5.73 -16.84
CA LYS A 138 9.28 6.44 -17.61
C LYS A 138 8.65 7.18 -18.79
N THR A 139 7.66 6.58 -19.44
CA THR A 139 6.98 7.18 -20.61
C THR A 139 5.60 7.72 -20.28
N ASN A 140 5.06 7.43 -19.08
CA ASN A 140 3.67 7.68 -18.68
C ASN A 140 2.64 7.09 -19.65
N HIS A 141 2.97 5.98 -20.31
CA HIS A 141 2.09 5.33 -21.27
C HIS A 141 1.58 4.02 -20.73
N ILE A 142 0.34 3.70 -21.09
CA ILE A 142 -0.22 2.38 -20.81
C ILE A 142 0.46 1.38 -21.73
N VAL A 143 1.08 0.39 -21.11
CA VAL A 143 1.82 -0.68 -21.80
C VAL A 143 1.07 -2.00 -21.77
N GLN A 144 0.07 -2.14 -20.89
CA GLN A 144 -0.74 -3.34 -20.81
C GLN A 144 -2.11 -3.05 -20.18
N THR A 145 -3.16 -3.64 -20.75
CA THR A 145 -4.48 -3.73 -20.13
C THR A 145 -4.90 -5.19 -20.12
N VAL A 146 -5.16 -5.73 -18.93
CA VAL A 146 -5.64 -7.11 -18.72
C VAL A 146 -7.10 -7.05 -18.29
N PRO A 147 -8.06 -7.30 -19.19
CA PRO A 147 -9.47 -7.34 -18.81
C PRO A 147 -9.77 -8.59 -17.98
N PHE A 148 -10.53 -8.42 -16.91
CA PHE A 148 -11.05 -9.57 -16.17
C PHE A 148 -12.29 -10.10 -16.86
N ARG A 149 -12.16 -11.31 -17.43
CA ARG A 149 -13.30 -12.00 -18.02
C ARG A 149 -14.10 -12.70 -16.92
N ARG A 150 -15.41 -12.52 -16.95
CA ARG A 150 -16.31 -13.37 -16.18
C ARG A 150 -16.09 -14.80 -16.65
N ARG A 151 -15.69 -15.70 -15.75
CA ARG A 151 -15.87 -17.12 -16.03
C ARG A 151 -17.36 -17.40 -15.94
N ASP A 152 -17.94 -17.93 -17.02
CA ASP A 152 -19.29 -18.48 -17.01
C ASP A 152 -19.29 -19.72 -16.10
N ARG A 153 -19.28 -19.53 -14.78
CA ARG A 153 -19.86 -20.55 -13.92
C ARG A 153 -21.35 -20.48 -14.16
N ALA A 154 -21.92 -21.62 -14.58
CA ALA A 154 -23.35 -21.83 -14.60
C ALA A 154 -23.95 -21.20 -13.33
N LYS A 155 -25.08 -20.50 -13.47
CA LYS A 155 -25.81 -19.87 -12.37
C LYS A 155 -26.22 -20.93 -11.36
N GLU A 156 -25.31 -21.37 -10.51
CA GLU A 156 -25.65 -22.17 -9.35
C GLU A 156 -26.42 -21.22 -8.43
N LYS A 157 -27.68 -21.55 -8.18
CA LYS A 157 -28.57 -20.79 -7.28
C LYS A 157 -27.96 -20.85 -5.88
N LEU A 158 -27.09 -19.89 -5.56
CA LEU A 158 -26.62 -19.68 -4.20
C LEU A 158 -27.82 -19.23 -3.34
N PRO A 159 -28.01 -19.79 -2.14
CA PRO A 159 -29.07 -19.36 -1.23
C PRO A 159 -28.92 -17.87 -0.91
N LYS A 160 -30.05 -17.16 -0.84
CA LYS A 160 -30.19 -15.68 -0.79
C LYS A 160 -29.63 -14.99 0.48
N ARG A 161 -28.58 -15.51 1.10
CA ARG A 161 -27.92 -14.90 2.28
C ARG A 161 -26.42 -14.69 2.14
N CYS A 162 -25.81 -15.02 1.01
CA CYS A 162 -24.40 -14.73 0.78
C CYS A 162 -24.25 -13.77 -0.40
N ALA A 163 -23.68 -12.61 -0.12
CA ALA A 163 -23.30 -11.59 -1.08
C ALA A 163 -22.55 -12.21 -2.27
N TYR A 164 -22.78 -11.66 -3.47
CA TYR A 164 -22.11 -12.05 -4.70
C TYR A 164 -20.58 -12.01 -4.49
N ARG A 165 -19.97 -13.19 -4.34
CA ARG A 165 -18.51 -13.33 -4.29
C ARG A 165 -18.00 -13.34 -5.74
N TYR A 166 -17.62 -12.17 -6.23
CA TYR A 166 -16.90 -12.06 -7.50
C TYR A 166 -15.48 -12.62 -7.32
N GLU A 167 -15.27 -13.89 -7.69
CA GLU A 167 -13.91 -14.45 -7.78
C GLU A 167 -13.29 -14.05 -9.12
N TYR A 168 -12.52 -12.97 -9.08
CA TYR A 168 -11.56 -12.65 -10.14
C TYR A 168 -10.29 -13.46 -9.89
N SER A 169 -9.99 -14.39 -10.79
CA SER A 169 -8.74 -15.17 -10.74
C SER A 169 -7.86 -14.81 -11.93
N TYR A 170 -6.63 -14.40 -11.66
CA TYR A 170 -5.58 -14.28 -12.66
C TYR A 170 -4.47 -15.28 -12.33
N ARG A 171 -3.85 -15.86 -13.36
CA ARG A 171 -2.62 -16.66 -13.23
C ARG A 171 -1.47 -15.77 -13.70
N LEU A 172 -0.82 -15.06 -12.78
CA LEU A 172 0.50 -14.50 -13.06
C LEU A 172 1.47 -15.69 -13.07
N HIS A 173 2.03 -16.01 -14.23
CA HIS A 173 3.12 -16.98 -14.31
C HIS A 173 4.39 -16.33 -13.76
N HIS A 174 4.59 -16.44 -12.45
CA HIS A 174 5.92 -16.30 -11.84
C HIS A 174 6.43 -17.69 -11.46
N GLY A 175 7.75 -17.88 -11.58
CA GLY A 175 8.44 -19.16 -11.54
C GLY A 175 8.07 -20.07 -10.37
N VAL A 176 8.16 -21.38 -10.65
CA VAL A 176 7.83 -22.49 -9.75
C VAL A 176 8.65 -22.40 -8.46
N GLY A 177 7.97 -22.16 -7.35
CA GLY A 177 8.46 -22.46 -6.00
C GLY A 177 7.71 -23.66 -5.45
N HIS A 178 8.44 -24.74 -5.13
CA HIS A 178 7.90 -25.96 -4.53
C HIS A 178 7.65 -25.80 -3.01
N GLY A 179 6.60 -26.45 -2.50
CA GLY A 179 6.30 -26.66 -1.07
C GLY A 179 4.94 -26.04 -0.67
N CYS A 180 4.01 -26.69 0.03
CA CYS A 180 4.05 -27.87 0.88
C CYS A 180 2.66 -28.57 0.93
N ASP A 181 2.70 -29.79 1.45
CA ASP A 181 1.74 -30.89 1.59
C ASP A 181 0.31 -30.54 2.06
N ARG A 182 -0.69 -31.24 1.48
CA ARG A 182 -2.09 -31.25 1.94
C ARG A 182 -2.25 -32.35 2.99
N ARG A 183 -2.68 -32.00 4.21
CA ARG A 183 -3.41 -32.92 5.09
C ARG A 183 -4.35 -32.15 6.01
N GLY A 184 -5.58 -32.62 6.12
CA GLY A 184 -6.67 -32.08 6.96
C GLY A 184 -8.01 -32.26 6.28
#